data_AF-A0A2H9LBW9-F1
#
_entry.id   AF-A0A2H9LBW9-F1
#
_cell.length_a   1.000
_cell.length_b   1.000
_cell.length_c   1.000
_cell.angle_alpha   90.00
_cell.angle_beta   90.00
_cell.angle_gamma   90.00
#
_symmetry.space_group_name_H-M   'P 1'
#
loop_
_entity.id
_entity.type
_entity.pdbx_description
1 polymer ?
#
loop_
_entity_poly.entity_id
_entity_poly.type
_entity_poly.pdbx_seq_one_letter_code
_entity_poly.pdbx_strand_id
1 'polypeptide(L)'
;MFSFPQELEALYLIPALRKELAKALIKKHKLNQTKAADLLGINKAAVSQYLHSKRASNIKFPKGFFKEIEKSAKIIFKDKGCLVSEIMRLSRIVKEKGIMCQVCLKYNKGVLSVCKERHACKS
;
A
#
# COMPACT_ATOMS: atom_id res chain seq x y z
N MET A 1 23.11 2.30 6.57
CA MET A 1 22.52 1.48 5.50
C MET A 1 21.64 2.38 4.67
N PHE A 2 21.77 2.35 3.35
CA PHE A 2 20.92 3.09 2.42
C PHE A 2 20.07 2.05 1.68
N SER A 3 18.75 2.19 1.72
CA SER A 3 17.79 1.30 1.05
C SER A 3 17.18 2.01 -0.14
N PHE A 4 17.08 1.30 -1.27
CA PHE A 4 16.48 1.85 -2.47
C PHE A 4 14.97 2.07 -2.28
N PRO A 5 14.38 3.11 -2.90
CA PRO A 5 12.94 3.35 -2.84
C PRO A 5 12.10 2.12 -3.21
N GLN A 6 12.53 1.35 -4.22
CA GLN A 6 11.85 0.14 -4.68
C GLN A 6 11.84 -0.97 -3.62
N GLU A 7 12.93 -1.11 -2.85
CA GLU A 7 13.00 -2.06 -1.73
C GLU A 7 12.06 -1.64 -0.61
N LEU A 8 12.01 -0.34 -0.31
CA LEU A 8 11.07 0.20 0.68
C LEU A 8 9.61 0.03 0.23
N GLU A 9 9.33 0.17 -1.07
CA GLU A 9 8.00 -0.08 -1.63
C GLU A 9 7.60 -1.55 -1.43
N ALA A 10 8.49 -2.49 -1.77
CA ALA A 10 8.24 -3.92 -1.63
C ALA A 10 8.06 -4.35 -0.16
N LEU A 11 8.86 -3.80 0.75
CA LEU A 11 8.86 -4.17 2.16
C LEU A 11 7.76 -3.50 2.99
N TYR A 12 7.36 -2.27 2.64
CA TYR A 12 6.45 -1.47 3.46
C TYR A 12 5.19 -1.04 2.72
N LEU A 13 5.31 -0.47 1.52
CA LEU A 13 4.17 0.11 0.80
C LEU A 13 3.19 -0.95 0.29
N ILE A 14 3.67 -1.91 -0.49
CA ILE A 14 2.82 -2.94 -1.09
C ILE A 14 2.10 -3.75 0.00
N PRO A 15 2.76 -4.18 1.10
CA PRO A 15 2.06 -4.82 2.22
C PRO A 15 1.01 -3.92 2.88
N ALA A 16 1.28 -2.61 3.03
CA ALA A 16 0.31 -1.67 3.59
C ALA A 16 -0.93 -1.50 2.69
N LEU A 17 -0.73 -1.39 1.38
CA LEU A 17 -1.81 -1.31 0.41
C LEU A 17 -2.66 -2.59 0.40
N ARG A 18 -2.02 -3.77 0.35
CA ARG A 18 -2.72 -5.06 0.40
C ARG A 18 -3.53 -5.23 1.68
N LYS A 19 -3.00 -4.77 2.82
CA LYS A 19 -3.72 -4.75 4.10
C LYS A 19 -4.99 -3.90 4.04
N GLU A 20 -4.90 -2.68 3.54
CA GLU A 20 -6.07 -1.81 3.46
C GLU A 20 -7.08 -2.27 2.40
N LEU A 21 -6.62 -2.82 1.28
CA LEU A 21 -7.48 -3.47 0.30
C LEU A 21 -8.22 -4.69 0.89
N ALA A 22 -7.52 -5.55 1.64
CA ALA A 22 -8.14 -6.70 2.30
C ALA A 22 -9.23 -6.26 3.28
N LYS A 23 -8.99 -5.22 4.09
CA LYS A 23 -9.99 -4.64 4.97
C LYS A 23 -11.19 -4.09 4.20
N ALA A 24 -10.97 -3.38 3.09
CA ALA A 24 -12.04 -2.84 2.27
C ALA A 24 -12.90 -3.95 1.64
N LEU A 25 -12.27 -4.99 1.07
CA LEU A 25 -12.96 -6.16 0.51
C LEU A 25 -13.79 -6.90 1.56
N ILE A 26 -13.27 -7.10 2.76
CA ILE A 26 -13.99 -7.79 3.83
C ILE A 26 -15.15 -6.94 4.35
N LYS A 27 -14.91 -5.67 4.68
CA LYS A 27 -15.91 -4.81 5.33
C LYS A 27 -16.98 -4.28 4.37
N LYS A 28 -16.59 -3.87 3.16
CA LYS A 28 -17.50 -3.22 2.20
C LYS A 28 -18.16 -4.21 1.25
N HIS A 29 -17.44 -5.27 0.86
CA HIS A 29 -17.96 -6.30 -0.03
C HIS A 29 -18.38 -7.58 0.69
N LYS A 30 -18.36 -7.58 2.04
CA LYS A 30 -18.79 -8.69 2.91
C LYS A 30 -18.10 -10.03 2.56
N LEU A 31 -16.86 -9.97 2.09
CA LEU A 31 -16.08 -11.16 1.79
C LEU A 31 -15.50 -11.79 3.05
N ASN A 32 -15.37 -13.11 3.05
CA ASN A 32 -14.57 -13.80 4.05
C ASN A 32 -13.06 -13.67 3.74
N GLN A 33 -12.21 -14.01 4.70
CA GLN A 33 -10.76 -13.88 4.54
C GLN A 33 -10.20 -14.70 3.38
N THR A 34 -10.79 -15.87 3.09
CA THR A 34 -10.38 -16.75 1.98
C THR A 34 -10.62 -16.07 0.63
N LYS A 35 -11.84 -15.59 0.36
CA LYS A 35 -12.17 -14.90 -0.90
C LYS A 35 -11.35 -13.61 -1.08
N ALA A 36 -11.12 -12.87 0.00
CA ALA A 36 -10.27 -11.68 -0.05
C ALA A 36 -8.81 -12.03 -0.39
N ALA A 37 -8.28 -13.12 0.19
CA ALA A 37 -6.95 -13.64 -0.15
C ALA A 37 -6.85 -14.03 -1.63
N ASP A 38 -7.87 -14.72 -2.16
CA ASP A 38 -7.92 -15.16 -3.56
C ASP A 38 -7.89 -13.96 -4.52
N LEU A 39 -8.66 -12.91 -4.25
CA LEU A 39 -8.67 -11.68 -5.05
C LEU A 39 -7.35 -10.92 -4.99
N LEU A 40 -6.66 -10.95 -3.86
CA LEU A 40 -5.40 -10.24 -3.65
C LEU A 40 -4.16 -11.06 -4.03
N GLY A 41 -4.32 -12.31 -4.48
CA GLY A 41 -3.22 -13.18 -4.87
C GLY A 41 -2.27 -13.50 -3.72
N ILE A 42 -2.80 -13.61 -2.50
CA ILE A 42 -2.04 -13.92 -1.28
C ILE A 42 -2.71 -15.07 -0.53
N ASN A 43 -2.04 -15.64 0.47
CA ASN A 43 -2.65 -16.69 1.29
C ASN A 43 -3.58 -16.10 2.38
N LYS A 44 -4.52 -16.93 2.87
CA LYS A 44 -5.45 -16.57 3.95
C LYS A 44 -4.71 -16.15 5.24
N ALA A 45 -3.57 -16.78 5.53
CA ALA A 45 -2.75 -16.45 6.70
C ALA A 45 -2.21 -15.01 6.65
N ALA A 46 -1.86 -14.50 5.47
CA ALA A 46 -1.42 -13.12 5.27
C ALA A 46 -2.56 -12.14 5.52
N VAL A 47 -3.79 -12.46 5.08
CA VAL A 47 -4.98 -11.67 5.39
C VAL A 47 -5.24 -11.64 6.90
N SER A 48 -5.18 -12.80 7.57
CA SER A 48 -5.29 -12.87 9.03
C SER A 48 -4.21 -12.01 9.72
N GLN A 49 -2.95 -12.12 9.28
CA GLN A 49 -1.87 -11.25 9.77
C GLN A 49 -2.13 -9.76 9.48
N TYR A 50 -2.74 -9.39 8.37
CA TYR A 50 -3.10 -7.99 8.10
C TYR A 50 -4.17 -7.46 9.03
N LEU A 51 -5.13 -8.30 9.42
CA LEU A 51 -6.22 -7.94 10.33
C LEU A 51 -5.76 -7.87 11.79
N HIS A 52 -4.92 -8.82 12.22
CA HIS A 52 -4.50 -8.95 13.62
C HIS A 52 -3.15 -8.32 13.95
N SER A 53 -2.24 -8.14 12.98
CA SER A 53 -0.85 -7.76 13.27
C SER A 53 -0.48 -6.31 12.95
N LYS A 54 0.64 -5.91 13.58
CA LYS A 54 1.42 -4.69 13.32
C LYS A 54 2.26 -4.76 12.03
N ARG A 55 2.26 -5.85 11.24
CA ARG A 55 2.91 -5.81 9.91
C ARG A 55 2.22 -4.75 9.04
N ALA A 56 3.05 -3.89 8.45
CA ALA A 56 2.65 -2.65 7.76
C ALA A 56 2.03 -1.54 8.63
N SER A 57 2.27 -1.52 9.96
CA SER A 57 1.85 -0.40 10.83
C SER A 57 2.59 0.93 10.56
N ASN A 58 3.61 0.92 9.69
CA ASN A 58 4.54 2.04 9.58
C ASN A 58 4.09 3.12 8.58
N ILE A 59 3.11 2.85 7.72
CA ILE A 59 2.58 3.84 6.78
C ILE A 59 1.19 4.28 7.25
N LYS A 60 1.09 5.55 7.62
CA LYS A 60 -0.19 6.18 7.93
C LYS A 60 -0.73 6.85 6.68
N PHE A 61 -1.76 6.27 6.08
CA PHE A 61 -2.44 6.88 4.94
C PHE A 61 -3.34 8.04 5.39
N PRO A 62 -3.35 9.18 4.69
CA PRO A 62 -4.25 10.28 5.00
C PRO A 62 -5.70 9.89 4.72
N LYS A 63 -6.66 10.49 5.42
CA LYS A 63 -8.11 10.18 5.28
C LYS A 63 -8.59 10.19 3.83
N GLY A 64 -8.13 11.16 3.03
CA GLY A 64 -8.51 11.28 1.62
C GLY A 64 -8.03 10.13 0.73
N PHE A 65 -6.98 9.39 1.13
CA PHE A 65 -6.46 8.25 0.37
C PHE A 65 -7.36 7.01 0.47
N PHE A 66 -8.15 6.87 1.54
CA PHE A 66 -9.06 5.72 1.68
C PHE A 66 -10.14 5.67 0.61
N LYS A 67 -10.54 6.82 0.03
CA LYS A 67 -11.44 6.86 -1.14
C LYS A 67 -10.83 6.13 -2.34
N GLU A 68 -9.52 6.29 -2.56
CA GLU A 68 -8.81 5.60 -3.64
C GLU A 68 -8.71 4.10 -3.39
N ILE A 69 -8.46 3.70 -2.13
CA ILE A 69 -8.44 2.28 -1.73
C ILE A 69 -9.82 1.65 -1.96
N GLU A 70 -10.90 2.31 -1.55
CA GLU A 70 -12.26 1.80 -1.75
C GLU A 70 -12.62 1.68 -3.24
N LYS A 71 -12.22 2.66 -4.06
CA LYS A 71 -12.37 2.61 -5.52
C LYS A 71 -11.64 1.41 -6.11
N SER A 72 -10.37 1.22 -5.75
CA SER A 72 -9.56 0.08 -6.21
C SER A 72 -10.12 -1.25 -5.73
N ALA A 73 -10.57 -1.36 -4.48
CA ALA A 73 -11.19 -2.57 -3.96
C ALA A 73 -12.45 -2.95 -4.74
N LYS A 74 -13.29 -1.96 -5.11
CA LYS A 74 -14.48 -2.19 -5.95
C LYS A 74 -14.12 -2.67 -7.36
N ILE A 75 -13.04 -2.15 -7.95
CA ILE A 75 -12.54 -2.58 -9.26
C ILE A 75 -12.05 -4.04 -9.17
N ILE A 76 -11.18 -4.34 -8.20
CA ILE A 76 -10.62 -5.68 -7.97
C ILE A 76 -11.71 -6.71 -7.67
N PHE A 77 -12.75 -6.30 -6.93
CA PHE A 77 -13.89 -7.17 -6.65
C PHE A 77 -14.65 -7.58 -7.91
N LYS A 78 -14.75 -6.68 -8.90
CA LYS A 78 -15.41 -6.96 -10.19
C LYS A 78 -14.51 -7.76 -11.13
N ASP A 79 -13.23 -7.42 -11.16
CA ASP A 79 -12.23 -8.06 -12.00
C ASP A 79 -10.90 -8.20 -11.24
N LYS A 80 -10.56 -9.45 -10.91
CA LYS A 80 -9.30 -9.80 -10.25
C LYS A 80 -8.08 -9.47 -11.13
N GLY A 81 -8.21 -9.47 -12.46
CA GLY A 81 -7.14 -9.12 -13.39
C GLY A 81 -6.59 -7.71 -13.19
N CYS A 82 -7.40 -6.80 -12.64
CA CYS A 82 -6.99 -5.43 -12.36
C CYS A 82 -6.07 -5.28 -11.12
N LEU A 83 -5.85 -6.32 -10.32
CA LEU A 83 -5.09 -6.25 -9.06
C LEU A 83 -3.74 -5.53 -9.21
N VAL A 84 -2.93 -5.96 -10.16
CA VAL A 84 -1.58 -5.42 -10.36
C VAL A 84 -1.68 -3.94 -10.77
N SER A 85 -2.54 -3.62 -11.73
CA SER A 85 -2.74 -2.25 -12.21
C SER A 85 -3.22 -1.31 -11.09
N GLU A 86 -4.13 -1.76 -10.24
CA GLU A 86 -4.68 -0.95 -9.14
C GLU A 86 -3.66 -0.75 -8.01
N ILE A 87 -2.85 -1.76 -7.67
CA ILE A 87 -1.74 -1.59 -6.72
C ILE A 87 -0.73 -0.59 -7.28
N MET A 88 -0.36 -0.67 -8.56
CA MET A 88 0.57 0.27 -9.18
C MET A 88 0.01 1.71 -9.18
N ARG A 89 -1.28 1.87 -9.48
CA ARG A 89 -2.00 3.15 -9.43
C ARG A 89 -1.96 3.76 -8.03
N LEU A 90 -2.27 2.97 -7.00
CA LEU A 90 -2.21 3.40 -5.60
C LEU A 90 -0.79 3.78 -5.19
N SER A 91 0.21 2.98 -5.56
CA SER A 91 1.63 3.28 -5.29
C SER A 91 2.07 4.59 -5.96
N ARG A 92 1.58 4.90 -7.17
CA ARG A 92 1.86 6.17 -7.85
C ARG A 92 1.31 7.36 -7.07
N ILE A 93 0.06 7.28 -6.62
CA ILE A 93 -0.57 8.34 -5.81
C ILE A 93 0.20 8.55 -4.49
N VAL A 94 0.66 7.46 -3.86
CA VAL A 94 1.46 7.54 -2.63
C VAL A 94 2.78 8.28 -2.86
N LYS A 95 3.45 8.02 -3.99
CA LYS A 95 4.67 8.71 -4.39
C LYS A 95 4.43 10.19 -4.68
N GLU A 96 3.41 10.50 -5.48
CA GLU A 96 3.05 11.87 -5.85
C GLU A 96 2.62 12.74 -4.67
N LYS A 97 2.12 12.13 -3.59
CA LYS A 97 1.74 12.82 -2.35
C LYS A 97 2.82 12.76 -1.26
N GLY A 98 3.99 12.17 -1.56
CA GLY A 98 5.08 12.02 -0.59
C GLY A 98 4.73 11.21 0.66
N ILE A 99 3.68 10.38 0.65
CA ILE A 99 3.17 9.69 1.85
C ILE A 99 4.23 8.72 2.42
N MET A 100 5.06 8.14 1.54
CA MET A 100 6.12 7.21 1.93
C MET A 100 7.43 7.91 2.36
N CYS A 101 7.55 9.23 2.19
CA CYS A 101 8.80 9.96 2.51
C CYS A 101 9.21 9.81 3.98
N GLN A 102 8.26 9.65 4.90
CA GLN A 102 8.54 9.38 6.32
C GLN A 102 9.25 8.02 6.51
N VAL A 103 8.87 7.02 5.72
CA VAL A 103 9.54 5.72 5.72
C VAL A 103 10.93 5.86 5.11
N CYS A 104 11.05 6.53 3.96
CA CYS A 104 12.35 6.77 3.33
C CYS A 104 13.34 7.50 4.26
N LEU A 105 12.90 8.54 4.97
CA LEU A 105 13.75 9.28 5.91
C LEU A 105 14.24 8.40 7.07
N LYS A 106 13.39 7.49 7.57
CA LYS A 106 13.74 6.59 8.68
C LYS A 106 14.89 5.65 8.31
N TYR A 107 14.90 5.14 7.08
CA TYR A 107 15.89 4.18 6.62
C TYR A 107 17.08 4.84 5.92
N ASN A 108 16.90 6.02 5.33
CA ASN A 108 17.92 6.79 4.62
C ASN A 108 18.12 8.16 5.28
N LYS A 109 19.00 8.24 6.28
CA LYS A 109 19.34 9.51 6.93
C LYS A 109 19.89 10.50 5.88
N GLY A 110 19.35 11.71 5.83
CA GLY A 110 19.78 12.76 4.89
C GLY A 110 19.21 12.65 3.48
N VAL A 111 18.36 11.67 3.15
CA VAL A 111 17.84 11.50 1.77
C VAL A 111 16.92 12.65 1.31
N LEU A 112 16.31 13.38 2.24
CA LEU A 112 15.37 14.45 1.89
C LEU A 112 16.06 15.66 1.23
N SER A 113 17.33 15.95 1.52
CA SER A 113 18.07 17.01 0.80
C SER A 113 18.24 16.63 -0.67
N VAL A 114 18.65 15.39 -0.92
CA VAL A 114 18.85 14.83 -2.27
C VAL A 114 17.53 14.73 -3.06
N CYS A 115 16.44 14.37 -2.39
CA CYS A 115 15.13 14.19 -3.04
C CYS A 115 14.49 15.53 -3.45
N LYS A 116 14.71 16.59 -2.66
CA LYS A 116 14.27 17.97 -2.97
C LYS A 116 15.05 18.57 -4.14
N GLU A 117 16.34 18.30 -4.23
CA GLU A 117 17.21 18.80 -5.30
C GLU A 117 16.98 18.11 -6.66
N ARG A 118 16.49 16.86 -6.66
CA ARG A 118 16.36 16.04 -7.89
C ARG A 118 14.92 15.74 -8.34
N HIS A 119 13.91 16.39 -7.77
CA HIS A 119 12.49 16.20 -8.09
C HIS A 119 12.00 14.73 -8.06
N ALA A 120 12.64 13.85 -7.27
CA ALA A 120 12.34 12.41 -7.28
C ALA A 120 11.02 12.05 -6.56
N CYS A 121 10.56 12.88 -5.64
CA CYS A 121 9.21 12.83 -5.05
C CYS A 121 8.74 14.26 -4.86
N LYS A 122 7.63 14.65 -5.50
CA LYS A 122 6.97 15.94 -5.26
C LYS A 122 6.26 15.83 -3.90
N SER A 123 6.93 16.26 -2.84
CA SER A 123 6.32 16.48 -1.51
C SER A 123 5.60 17.82 -1.48
#